data_AF-A0A8C8Z1S9-F1
#
_entry.id   AF-A0A8C8Z1S9-F1
#
_cell.length_a   1.000
_cell.length_b   1.000
_cell.length_c   1.000
_cell.angle_alpha   90.00
_cell.angle_beta   90.00
_cell.angle_gamma   90.00
#
_symmetry.space_group_name_H-M   'P 1'
#
loop_
_entity.id
_entity.type
_entity.pdbx_description
1 polymer ?
#
loop_
_entity_poly.entity_id
_entity_poly.type
_entity_poly.pdbx_seq_one_letter_code
_entity_poly.pdbx_strand_id
1 'polypeptide(L)'
;IFQMKLFMDTDADTRLSCRVLRDISERGRDLEQILSQYITFVKPAFEEFCLPTKKYADVIIPRGADNLVAINLIVQHIQDILNRGLSKRQTNSYLNGYTPSRKRQASESSLTDPSSYTSRTHMENTFLPLKEAI
;
A
#
# COMPACT_ATOMS: atom_id res chain seq x y z
N ILE A 1 -14.57 3.87 1.07
CA ILE A 1 -14.46 4.32 -0.34
C ILE A 1 -12.98 4.35 -0.73
N PHE A 2 -12.63 3.87 -1.92
CA PHE A 2 -11.24 3.91 -2.42
C PHE A 2 -11.07 5.09 -3.39
N GLN A 3 -9.97 5.83 -3.28
CA GLN A 3 -9.68 6.98 -4.15
C GLN A 3 -9.12 6.56 -5.52
N MET A 4 -8.37 5.45 -5.57
CA MET A 4 -7.83 4.85 -6.78
C MET A 4 -7.88 3.33 -6.62
N LYS A 5 -8.33 2.62 -7.66
CA LYS A 5 -8.51 1.17 -7.70
C LYS A 5 -7.64 0.59 -8.80
N LEU A 6 -6.76 -0.33 -8.42
CA LEU A 6 -5.84 -1.00 -9.33
C LEU A 6 -6.24 -2.47 -9.45
N PHE A 7 -6.20 -3.02 -10.66
CA PHE A 7 -6.37 -4.47 -10.90
C PHE A 7 -5.14 -5.02 -11.61
N MET A 8 -4.52 -6.04 -11.02
CA MET A 8 -3.37 -6.73 -11.61
C MET A 8 -3.86 -7.81 -12.56
N ASP A 9 -3.54 -7.68 -13.83
CA ASP A 9 -3.95 -8.58 -14.89
C ASP A 9 -2.77 -9.45 -15.34
N THR A 10 -2.79 -10.69 -14.88
CA THR A 10 -1.78 -11.70 -15.21
C THR A 10 -2.49 -12.97 -15.61
N ASP A 11 -1.96 -13.63 -16.63
CA ASP A 11 -2.52 -14.87 -17.18
C ASP A 11 -2.61 -15.97 -16.11
N ALA A 12 -3.61 -16.85 -16.27
CA ALA A 12 -3.94 -17.85 -15.25
C ALA A 12 -2.83 -18.90 -15.05
N ASP A 13 -2.12 -19.24 -16.13
CA ASP A 13 -0.98 -20.16 -16.15
C ASP A 13 0.24 -19.57 -15.45
N THR A 14 0.54 -18.30 -15.70
CA THR A 14 1.60 -17.55 -15.03
C THR A 14 1.32 -17.42 -13.54
N ARG A 15 0.08 -17.14 -13.15
CA ARG A 15 -0.32 -17.13 -11.73
C ARG A 15 -0.20 -18.52 -11.09
N LEU A 16 -0.58 -19.58 -11.83
CA LEU A 16 -0.48 -20.95 -11.34
C LEU A 16 0.98 -21.36 -11.15
N SER A 17 1.87 -21.05 -12.09
CA SER A 17 3.30 -21.38 -11.97
C SER A 17 3.95 -20.67 -10.79
N CYS A 18 3.66 -19.37 -10.59
CA CYS A 18 4.09 -18.63 -9.40
C CYS A 18 3.55 -19.27 -8.11
N ARG A 19 2.27 -19.66 -8.09
CA ARG A 19 1.66 -20.32 -6.93
C ARG A 19 2.33 -21.65 -6.61
N VAL A 20 2.58 -22.51 -7.60
CA VAL A 20 3.21 -23.82 -7.42
C VAL A 20 4.60 -23.65 -6.82
N LEU A 21 5.43 -22.79 -7.41
CA LEU A 21 6.80 -22.55 -6.93
C LEU A 21 6.80 -22.07 -5.47
N ARG A 22 5.91 -21.13 -5.13
CA ARG A 22 5.78 -20.61 -3.77
C ARG A 22 5.27 -21.65 -2.79
N ASP A 23 4.18 -22.34 -3.11
CA ASP A 23 3.54 -23.28 -2.17
C ASP A 23 4.43 -24.50 -1.88
N ILE A 24 5.26 -24.92 -2.82
CA ILE A 24 6.29 -25.96 -2.59
C ILE A 24 7.43 -25.40 -1.73
N SER A 25 8.04 -24.28 -2.14
CA SER A 25 9.27 -23.78 -1.52
C SER A 25 9.07 -23.14 -0.14
N GLU A 26 7.97 -22.43 0.07
CA GLU A 26 7.72 -21.65 1.29
C GLU A 26 6.74 -22.35 2.25
N ARG A 27 5.83 -23.17 1.71
CA ARG A 27 4.75 -23.80 2.50
C ARG A 27 4.85 -25.32 2.61
N GLY A 28 5.77 -25.95 1.88
CA GLY A 28 6.00 -27.40 1.92
C GLY A 28 4.81 -28.24 1.46
N ARG A 29 3.97 -27.72 0.57
CA ARG A 29 2.80 -28.44 0.04
C ARG A 29 3.20 -29.37 -1.11
N ASP A 30 2.47 -30.48 -1.24
CA ASP A 30 2.64 -31.39 -2.37
C ASP A 30 2.00 -30.83 -3.66
N LEU A 31 2.61 -31.16 -4.81
CA LEU A 31 2.17 -30.67 -6.11
C LEU A 31 0.72 -31.09 -6.43
N GLU A 32 0.36 -32.34 -6.14
CA GLU A 32 -0.99 -32.86 -6.43
C GLU A 32 -2.05 -32.11 -5.62
N GLN A 33 -1.75 -31.84 -4.35
CA GLN A 33 -2.63 -31.05 -3.48
C GLN A 33 -2.81 -29.62 -3.99
N ILE A 34 -1.74 -28.97 -4.43
CA ILE A 34 -1.79 -27.60 -4.97
C ILE A 34 -2.67 -27.56 -6.23
N LEU A 35 -2.46 -28.50 -7.17
CA LEU A 35 -3.21 -28.55 -8.42
C LEU A 35 -4.70 -28.89 -8.18
N SER A 36 -4.96 -29.87 -7.31
CA SER A 36 -6.32 -30.26 -6.92
C SER A 36 -7.08 -29.07 -6.32
N GLN A 37 -6.46 -28.34 -5.39
CA GLN A 37 -7.05 -27.15 -4.79
C GLN A 37 -7.26 -26.04 -5.82
N TYR A 38 -6.30 -25.84 -6.73
CA TYR A 38 -6.40 -24.81 -7.77
C TYR A 38 -7.61 -25.04 -8.67
N ILE A 39 -7.77 -26.26 -9.18
CA ILE A 39 -8.87 -26.62 -10.09
C ILE A 39 -10.22 -26.60 -9.36
N THR A 40 -10.27 -27.15 -8.15
CA THR A 40 -11.53 -27.35 -7.42
C THR A 40 -12.09 -26.06 -6.83
N PHE A 41 -11.21 -25.17 -6.35
CA PHE A 41 -11.65 -24.00 -5.57
C PHE A 41 -11.15 -22.68 -6.14
N VAL A 42 -9.86 -22.57 -6.46
CA VAL A 42 -9.23 -21.27 -6.71
C VAL A 42 -9.64 -20.70 -8.06
N LYS A 43 -9.60 -21.53 -9.11
CA LYS A 43 -9.96 -21.10 -10.47
C LYS A 43 -11.45 -20.74 -10.57
N PRO A 44 -12.40 -21.58 -10.11
CA PRO A 44 -13.82 -21.22 -10.10
C PRO A 44 -14.09 -19.94 -9.30
N ALA A 45 -13.53 -19.82 -8.09
CA ALA A 45 -13.72 -18.63 -7.27
C ALA A 45 -13.13 -17.36 -7.91
N PHE A 46 -11.98 -17.48 -8.60
CA PHE A 46 -11.42 -16.36 -9.34
C PHE A 46 -12.36 -15.92 -10.47
N GLU A 47 -12.87 -16.86 -11.27
CA GLU A 47 -13.75 -16.56 -12.40
C GLU A 47 -15.11 -16.00 -11.94
N GLU A 48 -15.66 -16.52 -10.84
CA GLU A 48 -16.96 -16.12 -10.30
C GLU A 48 -16.90 -14.80 -9.53
N PHE A 49 -15.88 -14.60 -8.70
CA PHE A 49 -15.84 -13.48 -7.75
C PHE A 49 -14.78 -12.44 -8.04
N CYS A 50 -13.58 -12.83 -8.48
CA CYS A 50 -12.48 -11.88 -8.67
C CYS A 50 -12.53 -11.21 -10.05
N LEU A 51 -12.70 -12.00 -11.12
CA LEU A 51 -12.67 -11.51 -12.49
C LEU A 51 -13.74 -10.44 -12.77
N PRO A 52 -15.00 -10.56 -12.29
CA PRO A 52 -16.01 -9.52 -12.49
C PRO A 52 -15.65 -8.18 -11.85
N THR A 53 -14.75 -8.17 -10.86
CA THR A 53 -14.31 -6.93 -10.20
C THR A 53 -13.37 -6.09 -11.06
N LYS A 54 -12.76 -6.69 -12.10
CA LYS A 54 -11.86 -6.00 -13.05
C LYS A 54 -12.50 -4.76 -13.68
N LYS A 55 -13.82 -4.79 -13.93
CA LYS A 55 -14.57 -3.66 -14.51
C LYS A 55 -14.68 -2.44 -13.59
N TYR A 56 -14.41 -2.60 -12.30
CA TYR A 56 -14.42 -1.50 -11.34
C TYR A 56 -13.02 -0.90 -11.15
N ALA A 57 -11.99 -1.35 -11.85
CA ALA A 57 -10.64 -0.79 -11.73
C ALA A 57 -10.54 0.54 -12.48
N ASP A 58 -9.83 1.50 -11.88
CA ASP A 58 -9.47 2.75 -12.56
C ASP A 58 -8.26 2.52 -13.48
N VAL A 59 -7.35 1.62 -13.10
CA VAL A 59 -6.18 1.23 -13.89
C VAL A 59 -5.98 -0.29 -13.84
N ILE A 60 -5.70 -0.89 -14.99
CA ILE A 60 -5.34 -2.30 -15.14
C ILE A 60 -3.85 -2.40 -15.46
N ILE A 61 -3.12 -3.20 -14.69
CA ILE A 61 -1.67 -3.36 -14.85
C ILE A 61 -1.37 -4.76 -15.38
N PRO A 62 -0.91 -4.89 -16.64
CA PRO A 62 -0.54 -6.18 -17.19
C PRO A 62 0.81 -6.65 -16.64
N ARG A 63 1.01 -7.97 -16.61
CA ARG A 63 2.26 -8.64 -16.18
C ARG A 63 2.65 -8.43 -14.71
N GLY A 64 1.76 -7.84 -13.91
CA GLY A 64 1.95 -7.67 -12.47
C GLY A 64 3.30 -7.06 -12.09
N ALA A 65 4.06 -7.80 -11.27
CA ALA A 65 5.32 -7.35 -10.67
C ALA A 65 6.45 -7.10 -11.68
N ASP A 66 6.38 -7.71 -12.87
CA ASP A 66 7.42 -7.56 -13.90
C ASP A 66 7.29 -6.23 -14.66
N ASN A 67 6.17 -5.52 -14.47
CA ASN A 67 5.91 -4.25 -15.12
C ASN A 67 6.50 -3.08 -14.33
N LEU A 68 7.83 -2.97 -14.35
CA LEU A 68 8.57 -1.91 -13.65
C LEU A 68 8.10 -0.50 -14.06
N VAL A 69 7.68 -0.32 -15.31
CA VAL A 69 7.15 0.96 -15.79
C VAL A 69 5.87 1.34 -15.03
N ALA A 70 4.90 0.43 -14.92
CA ALA A 70 3.67 0.68 -14.19
C ALA A 70 3.93 0.91 -12.68
N ILE A 71 4.85 0.13 -12.09
CA ILE A 71 5.25 0.29 -10.69
C ILE A 71 5.84 1.68 -10.46
N ASN A 72 6.78 2.11 -11.31
CA ASN A 72 7.42 3.41 -11.19
C ASN A 72 6.42 4.56 -11.32
N LEU A 73 5.42 4.44 -12.20
CA LEU A 73 4.33 5.42 -12.33
C LEU A 73 3.51 5.53 -11.03
N ILE A 74 3.19 4.40 -10.39
CA ILE A 74 2.48 4.41 -9.10
C ILE A 74 3.34 5.00 -7.99
N VAL A 75 4.62 4.59 -7.92
CA VAL A 75 5.57 5.10 -6.93
C VAL A 75 5.70 6.62 -7.05
N GLN A 76 5.90 7.12 -8.26
CA GLN A 76 5.98 8.56 -8.52
C GLN A 76 4.68 9.27 -8.12
N HIS A 77 3.52 8.70 -8.48
CA HIS A 77 2.23 9.28 -8.13
C HIS A 77 2.03 9.40 -6.61
N ILE A 78 2.43 8.38 -5.85
CA ILE A 78 2.40 8.41 -4.38
C ILE A 78 3.35 9.48 -3.84
N GLN A 79 4.58 9.57 -4.36
CA GLN A 79 5.55 10.60 -3.97
C GLN A 79 5.01 12.02 -4.22
N ASP A 80 4.36 12.25 -5.36
CA ASP A 80 3.75 13.54 -5.69
C ASP A 80 2.63 13.90 -4.71
N ILE A 81 1.80 12.93 -4.31
CA ILE A 81 0.74 13.14 -3.31
C ILE A 81 1.34 13.54 -1.95
N LEU A 82 2.40 12.84 -1.51
CA LEU A 82 3.09 13.13 -0.25
C LEU A 82 3.74 14.53 -0.28
N ASN A 83 4.39 14.89 -1.38
CA ASN A 83 5.10 16.16 -1.53
C ASN A 83 4.14 17.37 -1.66
N ARG A 84 2.96 17.20 -2.29
CA ARG A 84 1.92 18.23 -2.36
C ARG A 84 1.40 18.65 -0.99
N GLY A 85 1.45 17.77 0.02
CA GLY A 85 1.10 18.08 1.40
C GLY A 85 2.10 19.02 2.09
N LEU A 86 3.36 19.03 1.65
CA LEU A 86 4.43 19.86 2.23
C LEU A 86 4.42 21.29 1.67
N SER A 87 4.11 21.47 0.39
CA SER A 87 4.13 22.79 -0.25
C SER A 87 2.96 23.72 0.13
N LYS A 88 1.83 23.17 0.59
CA LYS A 88 0.68 23.99 1.03
C LYS A 88 0.87 24.68 2.38
N ARG A 89 1.99 24.45 3.08
CA ARG A 89 2.26 25.03 4.42
C ARG A 89 3.10 26.31 4.40
N GLN A 90 3.52 26.82 3.24
CA GLN A 90 4.39 28.01 3.13
C GLN A 90 3.87 29.16 2.26
N THR A 91 2.55 29.37 2.19
CA THR A 91 2.01 30.58 1.55
C THR A 91 1.00 31.27 2.47
N ASN A 92 1.46 31.79 3.61
CA ASN A 92 0.74 32.80 4.40
C ASN A 92 1.67 33.50 5.40
N SER A 93 2.78 34.05 4.93
CA SER A 93 3.66 34.89 5.78
C SER A 93 4.38 36.00 5.00
N TYR A 94 3.70 36.68 4.08
CA TYR A 94 4.19 37.96 3.53
C TYR A 94 3.02 38.92 3.26
N LEU A 95 2.24 39.23 4.29
CA LEU A 95 1.47 40.47 4.32
C LEU A 95 1.11 40.81 5.78
N ASN A 96 2.09 41.23 6.58
CA ASN A 96 1.78 42.08 7.72
C ASN A 96 2.99 42.91 8.21
N GLY A 97 2.85 44.24 8.12
CA GLY A 97 3.28 45.15 9.17
C GLY A 97 4.74 45.63 9.18
N TYR A 98 4.92 46.87 8.74
CA TYR A 98 5.77 47.92 9.34
C TYR A 98 6.53 47.57 10.64
N THR A 99 7.86 47.73 10.61
CA THR A 99 8.72 47.87 11.81
C THR A 99 8.46 49.20 12.53
N PRO A 100 8.61 49.28 13.87
CA PRO A 100 9.83 49.89 14.37
C PRO A 100 10.42 49.26 15.66
N SER A 101 11.73 49.47 15.80
CA SER A 101 12.65 49.07 16.85
C SER A 101 12.32 49.57 18.27
N ARG A 102 12.51 48.72 19.30
CA ARG A 102 12.85 49.18 20.67
C ARG A 102 13.68 48.14 21.44
N LYS A 103 14.71 48.65 22.13
CA LYS A 103 15.80 47.96 22.87
C LYS A 103 15.41 47.31 24.21
N ARG A 104 16.19 46.26 24.56
CA ARG A 104 16.57 45.72 25.91
C ARG A 104 15.45 45.00 26.70
N GLN A 105 15.66 43.90 27.44
CA GLN A 105 16.78 43.47 28.29
C GLN A 105 16.69 41.94 28.58
N ALA A 106 17.77 41.36 29.12
CA ALA A 106 18.02 39.92 29.32
C ALA A 106 17.42 39.30 30.60
N SER A 107 17.19 37.97 30.60
CA SER A 107 17.66 36.96 31.59
C SER A 107 16.97 35.59 31.44
N GLU A 108 17.77 34.50 31.37
CA GLU A 108 17.68 33.14 32.01
C GLU A 108 16.30 32.46 32.25
N SER A 109 16.06 31.14 32.20
CA SER A 109 16.82 29.87 32.28
C SER A 109 15.80 28.71 32.04
N SER A 110 16.07 27.73 31.17
CA SER A 110 16.44 26.32 31.45
C SER A 110 15.32 25.29 31.79
N LEU A 111 15.49 24.08 31.21
CA LEU A 111 15.08 22.71 31.66
C LEU A 111 13.83 22.06 31.00
N THR A 112 14.00 21.07 30.10
CA THR A 112 13.90 19.55 30.24
C THR A 112 12.46 19.04 30.29
N ASP A 113 12.01 17.90 29.72
CA ASP A 113 12.56 16.77 28.96
C ASP A 113 11.35 16.01 28.32
N PRO A 114 11.56 15.01 27.44
CA PRO A 114 10.53 14.33 26.64
C PRO A 114 10.02 13.04 27.31
N SER A 115 8.73 12.75 27.20
CA SER A 115 8.21 11.38 27.29
C SER A 115 6.73 11.32 26.92
N SER A 116 6.41 10.61 25.84
CA SER A 116 5.39 9.56 25.87
C SER A 116 5.28 8.89 24.49
N TYR A 117 6.14 7.89 24.28
CA TYR A 117 5.81 6.77 23.39
C TYR A 117 4.78 5.92 24.13
N THR A 118 3.56 5.79 23.60
CA THR A 118 2.63 4.76 24.03
C THR A 118 2.22 3.94 22.82
N SER A 119 2.82 2.76 22.74
CA SER A 119 2.34 1.61 21.97
C SER A 119 0.93 1.23 22.41
N ARG A 120 0.05 0.85 21.47
CA ARG A 120 -1.13 0.06 21.77
C ARG A 120 -1.42 -0.97 20.66
N THR A 121 -0.98 -2.18 20.98
CA THR A 121 -1.51 -3.52 20.70
C THR A 121 -2.75 -3.70 19.81
N HIS A 122 -2.58 -4.60 18.84
CA HIS A 122 -3.37 -5.82 18.57
C HIS A 122 -4.87 -5.83 18.93
N MET A 123 -5.71 -6.05 17.91
CA MET A 123 -6.87 -6.97 17.94
C MET A 123 -7.12 -7.52 16.52
N GLU A 124 -7.10 -8.86 16.44
CA GLU A 124 -7.95 -9.75 15.61
C GLU A 124 -8.07 -9.46 14.10
N ASN A 125 -7.42 -10.20 13.19
CA ASN A 125 -7.41 -11.66 12.96
C ASN A 125 -8.79 -12.31 12.77
N THR A 126 -9.50 -11.89 11.73
CA THR A 126 -10.57 -12.65 11.05
C THR A 126 -10.50 -12.45 9.54
N PHE A 127 -9.50 -13.05 8.88
CA PHE A 127 -9.50 -13.18 7.41
C PHE A 127 -8.58 -14.34 7.00
N LEU A 128 -9.01 -15.57 7.30
CA LEU A 128 -8.18 -16.77 7.15
C LEU A 128 -8.45 -17.67 5.91
N PRO A 129 -9.47 -17.48 5.04
CA PRO A 129 -9.52 -18.29 3.82
C PRO A 129 -8.79 -17.66 2.61
N LEU A 130 -8.51 -16.35 2.61
CA LEU A 130 -7.92 -15.67 1.43
C LEU A 130 -6.40 -15.47 1.51
N LYS A 131 -5.82 -15.42 2.71
CA LYS A 131 -4.38 -15.15 2.89
C LYS A 131 -3.49 -16.34 2.50
N GLU A 132 -4.04 -17.55 2.50
CA GLU A 132 -3.32 -18.76 2.10
C GLU A 132 -3.47 -19.10 0.61
N ALA A 133 -4.29 -18.37 -0.14
CA ALA A 133 -4.61 -18.68 -1.53
C ALA A 133 -4.00 -17.71 -2.55
N ILE A 134 -3.66 -16.49 -2.14
CA ILE A 134 -3.00 -15.50 -3.00
C ILE A 134 -1.50 -15.67 -2.91
#